data_AF-X1BTZ1-F1
#
_entry.id   AF-X1BTZ1-F1
#
_cell.length_a   1.000
_cell.length_b   1.000
_cell.length_c   1.000
_cell.angle_alpha   90.00
_cell.angle_beta   90.00
_cell.angle_gamma   90.00
#
_symmetry.space_group_name_H-M   'P 1'
#
loop_
_entity.id
_entity.type
_entity.pdbx_description
1 polymer ?
#
loop_
_entity_poly.entity_id
_entity_poly.type
_entity_poly.pdbx_seq_one_letter_code
_entity_poly.pdbx_strand_id
1 'polypeptide(L)'
;MSKYKVKPLSPEGLKTYSLQSRKDKVNINNFAQILGSEKSFTRFVRSLPNILAGSDFKEFISVMGKAKKRNRAIIFGLGAHVIKVGLSPIIIDLMKEGWITALALNGAGIIHDFEIAFTGQTSEDVQLQIFQKRFLLLRPQSTW
;
A
#
# COMPACT_ATOMS: atom_id res chain seq x y z
N MET A 1 35.60 21.14 -31.22
CA MET A 1 35.54 19.90 -32.03
C MET A 1 34.81 18.83 -31.23
N SER A 2 33.82 18.15 -31.81
CA SER A 2 33.01 17.14 -31.11
C SER A 2 33.87 15.94 -30.68
N LYS A 3 33.60 15.39 -29.48
CA LYS A 3 34.31 14.24 -28.90
C LYS A 3 33.92 12.90 -29.56
N TYR A 4 32.93 12.91 -30.45
CA TYR A 4 32.36 11.70 -31.06
C TYR A 4 32.80 11.54 -32.52
N LYS A 5 33.16 10.31 -32.91
CA LYS A 5 33.54 9.92 -34.28
C LYS A 5 32.37 9.92 -35.27
N VAL A 6 31.13 9.87 -34.77
CA VAL A 6 29.92 9.82 -35.59
C VAL A 6 29.40 11.24 -35.81
N LYS A 7 29.09 11.60 -37.06
CA LYS A 7 28.46 12.87 -37.39
C LYS A 7 27.05 12.93 -36.78
N PRO A 8 26.62 14.08 -36.20
CA PRO A 8 25.26 14.25 -35.72
C PRO A 8 24.24 13.98 -36.83
N LEU A 9 23.10 13.39 -36.46
CA LEU A 9 21.97 13.24 -37.37
C LEU A 9 21.52 14.61 -37.88
N SER A 10 21.18 14.69 -39.17
CA SER A 10 20.65 15.93 -39.74
C SER A 10 19.25 16.23 -39.18
N PRO A 11 18.97 17.46 -38.74
CA PRO A 11 17.63 17.87 -38.31
C PRO A 11 16.68 18.20 -39.48
N GLU A 12 17.14 18.06 -40.73
CA GLU A 12 16.34 18.34 -41.93
C GLU A 12 15.06 17.49 -41.97
N GLY A 13 13.91 18.16 -42.11
CA GLY A 13 12.58 17.53 -42.15
C GLY A 13 11.87 17.37 -40.81
N LEU A 14 12.51 17.73 -39.67
CA LEU A 14 11.85 17.70 -38.37
C LEU A 14 10.86 18.85 -38.21
N LYS A 15 9.61 18.53 -37.82
CA LYS A 15 8.64 19.53 -37.35
C LYS A 15 8.81 19.72 -35.84
N THR A 16 9.17 20.92 -35.43
CA THR A 16 9.27 21.29 -34.01
C THR A 16 8.06 22.10 -33.59
N TYR A 17 7.78 22.12 -32.29
CA TYR A 17 6.82 23.01 -31.67
C TYR A 17 7.41 23.59 -30.39
N SER A 18 6.88 24.75 -29.97
CA SER A 18 7.33 25.43 -28.76
C SER A 18 6.96 24.61 -27.52
N LEU A 19 7.91 24.45 -26.59
CA LEU A 19 7.62 23.83 -25.29
C LEU A 19 6.60 24.65 -24.49
N GLN A 20 6.60 25.97 -24.65
CA GLN A 20 5.69 26.89 -23.97
C GLN A 20 4.22 26.72 -24.40
N SER A 21 3.96 26.18 -25.59
CA SER A 21 2.59 25.94 -26.05
C SER A 21 1.99 24.63 -25.54
N ARG A 22 2.78 23.81 -24.83
CA ARG A 22 2.33 22.53 -24.28
C ARG A 22 1.66 22.71 -22.92
N LYS A 23 0.55 22.01 -22.70
CA LYS A 23 -0.05 21.87 -21.36
C LYS A 23 0.67 20.76 -20.60
N ASP A 24 1.56 21.13 -19.68
CA ASP A 24 2.26 20.19 -18.81
C ASP A 24 1.43 19.88 -17.55
N LYS A 25 1.46 18.60 -17.13
CA LYS A 25 0.73 18.13 -15.94
C LYS A 25 1.55 18.20 -14.65
N VAL A 26 2.86 18.44 -14.76
CA VAL A 26 3.81 18.35 -13.64
C VAL A 26 4.70 19.57 -13.68
N ASN A 27 4.92 20.18 -12.52
CA ASN A 27 5.87 21.26 -12.33
C ASN A 27 6.80 20.96 -11.14
N ILE A 28 7.81 21.80 -10.94
CA ILE A 28 8.82 21.60 -9.89
C ILE A 28 8.24 21.58 -8.47
N ASN A 29 7.07 22.18 -8.23
CA ASN A 29 6.39 22.14 -6.93
C ASN A 29 5.78 20.76 -6.63
N ASN A 30 5.63 19.90 -7.65
CA ASN A 30 5.23 18.51 -7.47
C ASN A 30 6.39 17.62 -7.03
N PHE A 31 7.64 18.08 -7.14
CA PHE A 31 8.80 17.24 -6.91
C PHE A 31 9.00 16.93 -5.43
N ALA A 32 9.73 15.83 -5.19
CA ALA A 32 10.18 15.47 -3.87
C ALA A 32 11.22 16.48 -3.37
N GLN A 33 11.37 16.58 -2.05
CA GLN A 33 12.42 17.35 -1.41
C GLN A 33 13.55 16.43 -0.94
N ILE A 34 14.77 16.95 -0.88
CA ILE A 34 15.91 16.22 -0.35
C ILE A 34 15.75 16.10 1.18
N LEU A 35 15.90 14.87 1.68
CA LEU A 35 15.96 14.61 3.11
C LEU A 35 17.26 15.17 3.68
N GLY A 36 17.13 16.10 4.63
CA GLY A 36 18.27 16.64 5.38
C GLY A 36 18.86 15.62 6.36
N SER A 37 19.91 16.02 7.08
CA SER A 37 20.60 15.20 8.07
C SER A 37 19.73 14.74 9.24
N GLU A 38 18.67 15.49 9.56
CA GLU A 38 17.70 15.09 10.58
C GLU A 38 16.74 14.03 10.07
N LYS A 39 16.77 12.87 10.73
CA LYS A 39 15.94 11.71 10.39
C LYS A 39 14.67 11.71 11.24
N SER A 40 13.61 12.36 10.74
CA SER A 40 12.26 12.27 11.28
C SER A 40 11.30 11.68 10.25
N PHE A 41 10.42 10.77 10.67
CA PHE A 41 9.39 10.21 9.79
C PHE A 41 8.46 11.29 9.23
N THR A 42 8.14 12.32 10.01
CA THR A 42 7.37 13.48 9.53
C THR A 42 8.07 14.20 8.38
N ARG A 43 9.41 14.32 8.45
CA ARG A 43 10.20 14.95 7.39
C ARG A 43 10.22 14.08 6.14
N PHE A 44 10.32 12.76 6.30
CA PHE A 44 10.19 11.80 5.20
C PHE A 44 8.84 11.92 4.49
N VAL A 45 7.74 11.92 5.23
CA VAL A 45 6.40 12.08 4.62
C VAL A 45 6.29 13.41 3.88
N ARG A 46 6.78 14.51 4.47
CA ARG A 46 6.75 15.85 3.84
C ARG A 46 7.61 15.91 2.58
N SER A 47 8.73 15.19 2.55
CA SER A 47 9.65 15.18 1.41
C SER A 47 9.15 14.39 0.21
N LEU A 48 8.12 13.54 0.36
CA LEU A 48 7.51 12.84 -0.77
C LEU A 48 6.99 13.83 -1.82
N PRO A 49 6.95 13.45 -3.11
CA PRO A 49 6.44 14.31 -4.16
C PRO A 49 4.93 14.54 -4.02
N ASN A 50 4.43 15.70 -4.44
CA ASN A 50 3.00 16.01 -4.46
C ASN A 50 2.38 15.59 -5.80
N ILE A 51 2.50 14.30 -6.14
CA ILE A 51 1.96 13.71 -7.37
C ILE A 51 1.75 12.20 -7.18
N LEU A 52 0.70 11.65 -7.80
CA LEU A 52 0.33 10.22 -7.75
C LEU A 52 0.32 9.70 -6.30
N ALA A 53 0.88 8.52 -6.07
CA ALA A 53 0.94 7.87 -4.76
C ALA A 53 1.55 8.76 -3.65
N GLY A 54 2.47 9.69 -3.99
CA GLY A 54 3.02 10.63 -3.02
C GLY A 54 1.99 11.65 -2.53
N SER A 55 1.11 12.10 -3.43
CA SER A 55 -0.03 12.95 -3.07
C SER A 55 -1.08 12.14 -2.31
N ASP A 56 -1.46 10.96 -2.82
CA ASP A 56 -2.50 10.11 -2.26
C ASP A 56 -2.15 9.70 -0.82
N PHE A 57 -0.88 9.37 -0.55
CA PHE A 57 -0.43 8.99 0.77
C PHE A 57 -0.48 10.16 1.78
N LYS A 58 -0.10 11.36 1.36
CA LYS A 58 -0.22 12.57 2.21
C LYS A 58 -1.67 12.89 2.52
N GLU A 59 -2.55 12.76 1.53
CA GLU A 59 -3.98 12.95 1.70
C GLU A 59 -4.56 11.91 2.67
N PHE A 60 -4.24 10.63 2.48
CA PHE A 60 -4.63 9.55 3.37
C PHE A 60 -4.26 9.85 4.83
N ILE A 61 -3.01 10.22 5.10
CA ILE A 61 -2.56 10.60 6.45
C ILE A 61 -3.37 11.77 7.00
N SER A 62 -3.63 12.79 6.17
CA SER A 62 -4.42 13.96 6.57
C SER A 62 -5.85 13.60 6.95
N VAL A 63 -6.52 12.76 6.13
CA VAL A 63 -7.89 12.32 6.35
C VAL A 63 -7.99 11.44 7.59
N MET A 64 -7.07 10.48 7.76
CA MET A 64 -6.99 9.62 8.94
C MET A 64 -6.81 10.44 10.23
N GLY A 65 -5.88 11.40 10.23
CA GLY A 65 -5.65 12.27 11.38
C GLY A 65 -6.87 13.14 11.73
N LYS A 66 -7.57 13.67 10.71
CA LYS A 66 -8.82 14.43 10.91
C LYS A 66 -9.94 13.54 11.44
N ALA A 67 -10.09 12.32 10.93
CA ALA A 67 -11.10 11.36 11.39
C ALA A 67 -10.88 11.01 12.86
N LYS A 68 -9.64 10.67 13.24
CA LYS A 68 -9.28 10.38 14.64
C LYS A 68 -9.52 11.57 15.56
N LYS A 69 -9.05 12.78 15.20
CA LYS A 69 -9.26 14.01 15.99
C LYS A 69 -10.74 14.34 16.20
N ARG A 70 -11.60 13.96 15.26
CA ARG A 70 -13.05 14.19 15.31
C ARG A 70 -13.84 12.99 15.85
N ASN A 71 -13.17 11.98 16.41
CA ASN A 71 -13.79 10.74 16.90
C ASN A 71 -14.73 10.10 15.87
N ARG A 72 -14.35 10.10 14.60
CA ARG A 72 -15.11 9.45 13.51
C ARG A 72 -14.65 8.00 13.39
N ALA A 73 -15.58 7.11 13.04
CA ALA A 73 -15.26 5.72 12.77
C ALA A 73 -14.30 5.60 11.58
N ILE A 74 -13.26 4.77 11.74
CA ILE A 74 -12.31 4.41 10.69
C ILE A 74 -12.46 2.92 10.44
N ILE A 75 -13.01 2.54 9.29
CA ILE A 75 -13.34 1.15 8.96
C ILE A 75 -12.39 0.67 7.86
N PHE A 76 -11.71 -0.45 8.09
CA PHE A 76 -10.77 -1.02 7.13
C PHE A 76 -11.40 -2.24 6.46
N GLY A 77 -11.47 -2.22 5.13
CA GLY A 77 -11.78 -3.39 4.30
C GLY A 77 -10.50 -4.12 3.93
N LEU A 78 -10.34 -5.37 4.35
CA LEU A 78 -9.12 -6.15 4.16
C LEU A 78 -9.42 -7.49 3.48
N GLY A 79 -8.49 -7.94 2.64
CA GLY A 79 -8.47 -9.32 2.13
C GLY A 79 -7.72 -10.26 3.07
N ALA A 80 -7.99 -11.55 2.95
CA ALA A 80 -7.36 -12.62 3.75
C ALA A 80 -5.82 -12.59 3.79
N HIS A 81 -5.17 -12.07 2.74
CA HIS A 81 -3.71 -12.01 2.64
C HIS A 81 -3.06 -11.16 3.73
N VAL A 82 -3.75 -10.15 4.26
CA VAL A 82 -3.21 -9.28 5.31
C VAL A 82 -3.02 -10.06 6.62
N ILE A 83 -3.99 -10.90 6.97
CA ILE A 83 -3.93 -11.79 8.13
C ILE A 83 -2.92 -12.91 7.88
N LYS A 84 -2.98 -13.53 6.69
CA LYS A 84 -2.11 -14.64 6.28
C LYS A 84 -0.62 -14.34 6.44
N VAL A 85 -0.17 -13.12 6.13
CA VAL A 85 1.25 -12.74 6.21
C VAL A 85 1.67 -12.22 7.59
N GLY A 86 0.82 -12.40 8.61
CA GLY A 86 1.17 -12.12 9.99
C GLY A 86 1.02 -10.67 10.44
N LEU A 87 0.21 -9.86 9.75
CA LEU A 87 -0.02 -8.45 10.15
C LEU A 87 -1.07 -8.28 11.25
N SER A 88 -1.69 -9.36 11.73
CA SER A 88 -2.71 -9.32 12.80
C SER A 88 -2.24 -8.55 14.04
N PRO A 89 -1.01 -8.69 14.57
CA PRO A 89 -0.57 -7.93 15.74
C PRO A 89 -0.60 -6.42 15.51
N ILE A 90 -0.23 -5.96 14.31
CA ILE A 90 -0.23 -4.53 13.96
C ILE A 90 -1.66 -4.01 13.82
N ILE A 91 -2.56 -4.80 13.22
CA ILE A 91 -3.98 -4.45 13.13
C ILE A 91 -4.59 -4.31 14.52
N ILE A 92 -4.31 -5.28 15.41
CA ILE A 92 -4.79 -5.27 16.80
C ILE A 92 -4.27 -4.04 17.55
N ASP A 93 -2.99 -3.69 17.37
CA ASP A 93 -2.40 -2.49 17.97
C ASP A 93 -3.08 -1.22 17.48
N LEU A 94 -3.31 -1.09 16.17
CA LEU A 94 -4.05 0.03 15.59
C LEU A 94 -5.51 0.10 16.05
N MET A 95 -6.15 -1.05 16.33
CA MET A 95 -7.48 -1.09 16.91
C MET A 95 -7.48 -0.60 18.36
N LYS A 96 -6.53 -1.05 19.18
CA LYS A 96 -6.36 -0.62 20.58
C LYS A 96 -6.11 0.89 20.69
N GLU A 97 -5.30 1.43 19.78
CA GLU A 97 -5.01 2.85 19.68
C GLU A 97 -6.14 3.69 19.04
N GLY A 98 -7.24 3.06 18.60
CA GLY A 98 -8.39 3.74 18.00
C GLY A 98 -8.12 4.29 16.59
N TRP A 99 -7.10 3.79 15.90
CA TRP A 99 -6.86 4.08 14.48
C TRP A 99 -7.70 3.21 13.56
N ILE A 100 -8.17 2.05 14.03
CA ILE A 100 -9.12 1.17 13.34
C ILE A 100 -10.29 0.92 14.28
N THR A 101 -11.49 1.31 13.87
CA THR A 101 -12.73 1.12 14.64
C THR A 101 -13.41 -0.21 14.31
N ALA A 102 -13.35 -0.63 13.05
CA ALA A 102 -13.95 -1.89 12.60
C ALA A 102 -13.22 -2.45 11.38
N LEU A 103 -13.34 -3.77 11.18
CA LEU A 103 -12.81 -4.51 10.05
C LEU A 103 -13.94 -5.11 9.22
N ALA A 104 -13.80 -5.06 7.90
CA ALA A 104 -14.61 -5.82 6.95
C ALA A 104 -13.69 -6.80 6.21
N LEU A 105 -13.94 -8.10 6.34
CA LEU A 105 -13.10 -9.16 5.79
C LEU A 105 -13.89 -10.00 4.77
N ASN A 106 -13.17 -10.59 3.82
CA ASN A 106 -13.72 -11.70 3.04
C ASN A 106 -13.71 -13.01 3.86
N GLY A 107 -14.44 -14.04 3.41
CA GLY A 107 -14.60 -15.29 4.18
C GLY A 107 -13.27 -16.00 4.50
N ALA A 108 -12.28 -15.91 3.60
CA ALA A 108 -10.96 -16.49 3.82
C ALA A 108 -10.16 -15.81 4.95
N GLY A 109 -10.43 -14.53 5.24
CA GLY A 109 -9.76 -13.82 6.32
C GLY A 109 -10.07 -14.39 7.70
N ILE A 110 -11.33 -14.80 7.92
CA ILE A 110 -11.78 -15.41 9.18
C ILE A 110 -11.14 -16.80 9.36
N ILE A 111 -10.98 -17.55 8.27
CA ILE A 111 -10.35 -18.88 8.29
C ILE A 111 -8.89 -18.76 8.75
N HIS A 112 -8.11 -17.87 8.12
CA HIS A 112 -6.71 -17.70 8.50
C HIS A 112 -6.54 -17.15 9.92
N ASP A 113 -7.41 -16.23 10.35
CA ASP A 113 -7.37 -15.72 11.73
C ASP A 113 -7.60 -16.84 12.74
N PHE A 114 -8.59 -17.70 12.50
CA PHE A 114 -8.86 -18.87 13.33
C PHE A 114 -7.70 -19.87 13.34
N GLU A 115 -7.14 -20.22 12.18
CA GLU A 115 -6.01 -21.15 12.08
C GLU A 115 -4.78 -20.65 12.84
N ILE A 116 -4.43 -19.37 12.69
CA ILE A 116 -3.33 -18.74 13.43
C ILE A 116 -3.63 -18.77 14.93
N ALA A 117 -4.84 -18.38 15.36
CA ALA A 117 -5.21 -18.35 16.77
C ALA A 117 -5.20 -19.75 17.41
N PHE A 118 -5.60 -20.77 16.66
CA PHE A 118 -5.74 -22.14 17.15
C PHE A 118 -4.43 -22.96 17.07
N THR A 119 -3.63 -22.76 16.03
CA THR A 119 -2.45 -23.61 15.73
C THR A 119 -1.13 -22.84 15.62
N GLY A 120 -1.17 -21.51 15.65
CA GLY A 120 -0.02 -20.65 15.38
C GLY A 120 0.43 -20.62 13.92
N GLN A 121 -0.30 -21.30 13.02
CA GLN A 121 0.05 -21.50 11.63
C GLN A 121 -1.19 -21.35 10.73
N THR A 122 -0.99 -21.02 9.46
CA THR A 122 -2.07 -20.88 8.46
C THR A 122 -1.48 -21.04 7.06
N SER A 123 -2.33 -21.06 6.02
CA SER A 123 -2.00 -21.34 4.62
C SER A 123 -1.85 -22.81 4.33
N GLU A 124 -2.99 -23.48 4.26
CA GLU A 124 -3.07 -24.78 3.59
C GLU A 124 -2.59 -24.71 2.13
N ASP A 125 -2.04 -25.82 1.64
CA ASP A 125 -1.73 -25.98 0.23
C ASP A 125 -3.02 -26.19 -0.57
N VAL A 126 -3.53 -25.10 -1.12
CA VAL A 126 -4.77 -25.05 -1.90
C VAL A 126 -4.71 -25.97 -3.12
N GLN A 127 -3.53 -26.15 -3.73
CA GLN A 127 -3.38 -26.98 -4.93
C GLN A 127 -3.57 -28.46 -4.61
N LEU A 128 -3.04 -28.92 -3.48
CA LEU A 128 -3.26 -30.29 -2.99
C LEU A 128 -4.71 -30.54 -2.57
N GLN A 129 -5.38 -29.53 -1.99
CA GLN A 129 -6.74 -29.69 -1.48
C GLN A 129 -7.83 -29.72 -2.57
N ILE A 130 -7.68 -28.95 -3.64
CA ILE A 130 -8.59 -29.00 -4.79
C ILE A 130 -8.59 -30.40 -5.41
N PHE A 131 -7.42 -31.03 -5.50
CA PHE A 131 -7.28 -32.40 -6.02
C PHE A 131 -7.96 -33.44 -5.11
N GLN A 132 -8.00 -33.19 -3.80
CA GLN A 132 -8.63 -34.08 -2.81
C GLN A 132 -10.13 -33.84 -2.60
N LYS A 133 -10.76 -32.91 -3.34
CA LYS A 133 -12.17 -32.50 -3.16
C LYS A 133 -12.51 -32.13 -1.70
N ARG A 134 -11.53 -31.63 -0.95
CA ARG A 134 -11.74 -31.10 0.40
C ARG A 134 -11.97 -29.60 0.28
N PHE A 135 -13.23 -29.18 0.34
CA PHE A 135 -13.61 -27.80 0.59
C PHE A 135 -14.02 -27.71 2.07
N LEU A 136 -13.38 -26.83 2.84
CA LEU A 136 -13.48 -26.87 4.29
C LEU A 136 -14.89 -26.59 4.83
N LEU A 137 -15.37 -27.53 5.64
CA LEU A 137 -16.27 -27.27 6.76
C LEU A 137 -15.42 -27.53 8.01
N LEU A 138 -14.99 -26.47 8.70
CA LEU A 138 -14.13 -26.57 9.89
C LEU A 138 -14.88 -27.36 10.97
N ARG A 139 -14.32 -28.50 11.39
CA ARG A 139 -14.84 -29.30 12.50
C ARG A 139 -13.77 -29.38 13.58
N PRO A 140 -14.04 -28.94 14.81
CA PRO A 140 -13.12 -29.16 15.92
C PRO A 140 -12.89 -30.67 16.07
N GLN A 141 -11.64 -31.13 15.97
CA GLN A 141 -11.29 -32.46 16.41
C GLN A 141 -11.03 -32.37 17.91
N SER A 142 -12.11 -32.53 18.69
CA SER A 142 -12.00 -32.72 20.13
C SER A 142 -11.51 -34.14 20.40
N THR A 143 -10.25 -34.28 20.76
CA THR A 143 -9.80 -35.34 21.67
C THR A 143 -9.18 -34.65 22.86
N TRP A 144 -9.89 -34.74 23.98
CA TRP A 144 -9.37 -34.42 25.31
C TRP A 144 -8.13 -35.26 25.62
#